data_AF-A0A1V5ZBL5-F1
#
_entry.id   AF-A0A1V5ZBL5-F1
#
_cell.length_a   1.000
_cell.length_b   1.000
_cell.length_c   1.000
_cell.angle_alpha   90.00
_cell.angle_beta   90.00
_cell.angle_gamma   90.00
#
_symmetry.space_group_name_H-M   'P 1'
#
loop_
_entity.id
_entity.type
_entity.pdbx_description
1 polymer ?
#
loop_
_entity_poly.entity_id
_entity_poly.type
_entity_poly.pdbx_seq_one_letter_code
_entity_poly.pdbx_strand_id
1 'polypeptide(L)' 'MNAGLASLCATDERSSVVDVTAALTDDTGNLNPGYHAGDGVHLNTAGYALWITALREQLNSILGKKPGVLLECIGSKE' A
#
# COMPACT_ATOMS: atom_id res chain seq x y z
N MET A 1 9.17 -1.57 -14.26
CA MET A 1 8.61 -2.77 -13.61
C MET A 1 7.14 -2.57 -13.24
N ASN A 2 6.80 -1.63 -12.34
CA ASN A 2 5.43 -1.42 -11.84
C ASN A 2 4.38 -1.20 -12.93
N ALA A 3 4.68 -0.41 -13.96
CA ALA A 3 3.77 -0.21 -15.10
C ALA A 3 3.38 -1.53 -15.80
N GLY A 4 4.30 -2.50 -15.89
CA GLY A 4 4.00 -3.82 -16.44
C GLY A 4 3.10 -4.66 -15.53
N LEU A 5 3.27 -4.57 -14.21
CA LEU A 5 2.38 -5.20 -13.24
C LEU A 5 0.98 -4.60 -13.32
N ALA A 6 0.86 -3.27 -13.43
CA ALA A 6 -0.42 -2.59 -13.61
C ALA A 6 -1.15 -3.07 -14.88
N SER A 7 -0.43 -3.15 -16.01
CA SER A 7 -0.98 -3.68 -17.26
C SER A 7 -1.43 -5.13 -17.14
N LEU A 8 -0.69 -5.98 -16.41
CA LEU A 8 -1.06 -7.37 -16.20
C LEU A 8 -2.31 -7.50 -15.31
N CYS A 9 -2.37 -6.76 -14.20
CA CYS A 9 -3.55 -6.74 -13.33
C CYS A 9 -4.81 -6.28 -14.07
N ALA A 10 -4.68 -5.36 -15.03
CA ALA A 10 -5.81 -4.90 -15.86
C ALA A 10 -6.43 -6.01 -16.74
N THR A 11 -5.76 -7.15 -16.92
CA THR A 11 -6.27 -8.29 -17.70
C THR A 11 -7.14 -9.27 -16.89
N ASP A 12 -7.20 -9.13 -15.56
CA ASP A 12 -7.97 -10.01 -14.67
C ASP A 12 -8.68 -9.18 -13.59
N GLU A 13 -10.02 -9.14 -13.63
CA GLU A 13 -10.85 -8.37 -12.69
C GLU A 13 -10.67 -8.76 -11.21
N ARG A 14 -10.09 -9.94 -10.94
CA ARG A 14 -9.78 -10.40 -9.58
C ARG A 14 -8.46 -9.83 -9.05
N SER A 15 -7.71 -9.13 -9.90
CA SER A 15 -6.40 -8.56 -9.57
C SER A 15 -6.48 -7.04 -9.52
N SER A 16 -5.69 -6.44 -8.63
CA SER A 16 -5.54 -4.99 -8.57
C SER A 16 -4.13 -4.62 -8.14
N VAL A 17 -3.68 -3.43 -8.52
CA VAL A 17 -2.37 -2.90 -8.15
C VAL A 17 -2.53 -1.66 -7.28
N VAL A 18 -1.66 -1.51 -6.28
CA VAL A 18 -1.50 -0.27 -5.51
C VAL A 18 -0.06 0.16 -5.69
N ASP A 19 0.14 1.28 -6.39
CA ASP A 19 1.47 1.87 -6.56
C ASP A 19 1.66 3.01 -5.56
N VAL A 20 2.54 2.79 -4.58
CA VAL A 20 2.90 3.77 -3.55
C VAL A 20 4.24 4.45 -3.81
N THR A 21 4.88 4.19 -4.96
CA THR A 21 6.23 4.68 -5.24
C THR A 21 6.30 6.21 -5.09
N ALA A 22 5.39 6.95 -5.73
CA ALA A 22 5.39 8.41 -5.65
C ALA A 22 5.18 8.97 -4.22
N ALA A 23 4.55 8.20 -3.33
CA ALA A 23 4.35 8.61 -1.93
C ALA A 23 5.55 8.29 -1.03
N LEU A 24 6.38 7.32 -1.41
CA LEU A 24 7.52 6.85 -0.63
C LEU A 24 8.86 7.38 -1.14
N THR A 25 8.96 7.80 -2.40
CA THR A 25 10.20 8.33 -2.96
C THR A 25 10.38 9.81 -2.70
N ASP A 26 11.64 10.25 -2.63
CA ASP A 26 12.00 11.66 -2.70
C ASP A 26 12.11 12.15 -4.16
N ASP A 27 12.45 13.42 -4.34
CA ASP A 27 12.59 14.08 -5.65
C ASP A 27 13.72 13.50 -6.52
N THR A 28 14.61 12.69 -5.93
CA THR A 28 15.69 11.99 -6.64
C THR A 28 15.28 10.59 -7.10
N GLY A 29 14.08 10.14 -6.72
CA GLY A 29 13.56 8.80 -7.01
C GLY A 29 14.08 7.73 -6.05
N ASN A 30 14.81 8.11 -4.99
CA ASN A 30 15.23 7.21 -3.93
C ASN A 30 14.13 7.08 -2.88
N LEU A 31 14.17 6.01 -2.09
CA LEU A 31 13.30 5.90 -0.92
C LEU A 31 13.60 7.06 0.04
N ASN A 32 12.58 7.87 0.35
CA ASN A 32 12.75 9.09 1.14
C ASN A 32 13.38 8.74 2.52
N PRO A 33 14.42 9.47 2.97
CA PRO A 33 15.06 9.27 4.27
C PRO A 33 14.11 9.28 5.47
N GLY A 34 13.00 10.02 5.38
CA GLY A 34 11.95 10.04 6.40
C GLY A 34 11.16 8.73 6.50
N TYR A 35 11.26 7.83 5.51
CA TYR A 35 10.46 6.61 5.41
C TYR A 35 11.26 5.31 5.47
N HIS A 36 12.60 5.34 5.57
CA HIS A 36 13.41 4.12 5.71
C HIS A 36 14.15 3.98 7.04
N ALA A 37 14.59 2.77 7.36
CA ALA A 37 15.24 2.39 8.62
C ALA A 37 16.75 2.76 8.68
N GLY A 38 17.21 3.64 7.80
CA GLY A 38 18.62 4.00 7.63
C GLY A 38 19.41 3.20 6.59
N ASP A 39 18.84 2.15 5.98
CA ASP A 39 19.54 1.27 5.01
C ASP A 39 19.14 1.48 3.54
N GLY A 40 18.22 2.42 3.28
CA GLY A 40 17.70 2.71 1.94
C GLY A 40 16.76 1.64 1.37
N VAL A 41 16.35 0.63 2.16
CA VAL A 41 15.52 -0.49 1.69
C VAL A 41 14.33 -0.75 2.61
N HIS A 42 14.56 -0.96 3.90
CA HIS A 42 13.48 -1.30 4.83
C HIS A 42 12.74 -0.05 5.26
N LEU A 43 11.41 -0.09 5.23
CA LEU A 43 10.60 1.01 5.72
C LEU A 43 10.72 1.15 7.24
N ASN A 44 10.67 2.38 7.72
CA ASN A 44 10.46 2.66 9.14
C ASN A 44 8.95 2.75 9.46
N THR A 45 8.61 3.10 10.70
CA THR A 45 7.21 3.24 11.14
C THR A 45 6.39 4.20 10.28
N ALA A 46 6.95 5.34 9.86
CA ALA A 46 6.25 6.32 9.03
C ALA A 46 6.03 5.78 7.60
N GLY A 47 7.04 5.13 7.02
CA GLY A 47 6.92 4.49 5.71
C GLY A 47 5.86 3.38 5.69
N TYR A 48 5.85 2.52 6.72
CA TYR A 48 4.83 1.48 6.85
C TYR A 48 3.42 2.08 7.05
N ALA A 49 3.27 3.18 7.77
CA ALA A 49 1.96 3.81 7.96
C ALA A 49 1.35 4.28 6.62
N LEU A 50 2.15 4.87 5.74
CA LEU A 50 1.73 5.25 4.38
C LEU A 50 1.32 4.01 3.57
N TRP A 51 2.17 2.98 3.57
CA TRP A 51 1.91 1.77 2.81
C TRP A 51 0.64 1.05 3.29
N ILE A 52 0.45 0.91 4.60
CA ILE A 52 -0.73 0.30 5.21
C ILE A 52 -2.00 1.09 4.87
N THR A 53 -1.94 2.42 4.85
CA THR A 53 -3.08 3.28 4.52
C THR A 53 -3.54 3.02 3.08
N ALA A 54 -2.63 3.05 2.11
CA ALA A 54 -2.94 2.80 0.71
C ALA A 54 -3.51 1.38 0.49
N LEU A 55 -2.94 0.37 1.16
CA LEU A 55 -3.45 -1.01 1.09
C LEU A 55 -4.87 -1.14 1.68
N ARG A 56 -5.15 -0.48 2.81
CA ARG A 56 -6.48 -0.48 3.43
C ARG A 56 -7.52 0.19 2.55
N GLU A 57 -7.19 1.33 1.94
CA GLU A 57 -8.08 2.02 1.01
C GLU A 57 -8.43 1.14 -0.19
N GLN A 58 -7.43 0.50 -0.79
CA GLN A 58 -7.66 -0.42 -1.90
C GLN A 58 -8.50 -1.63 -1.48
N LEU A 59 -8.20 -2.24 -0.33
CA LEU A 59 -8.96 -3.39 0.15
C LEU A 59 -10.43 -3.01 0.43
N ASN A 60 -10.68 -1.84 1.02
CA ASN A 60 -12.02 -1.35 1.26
C ASN A 60 -12.78 -1.10 -0.05
N SER A 61 -12.11 -0.55 -1.07
CA SER A 61 -12.66 -0.37 -2.41
C SER A 61 -13.11 -1.69 -3.03
N ILE A 62 -12.24 -2.71 -3.00
CA ILE A 62 -12.55 -4.05 -3.54
C ILE A 62 -13.72 -4.72 -2.80
N LEU A 63 -13.77 -4.56 -1.47
CA LEU A 63 -14.83 -5.15 -0.64
C LEU A 63 -16.15 -4.37 -0.70
N GLY A 64 -16.22 -3.26 -1.45
CA GLY A 64 -17.40 -2.39 -1.48
C GLY A 64 -17.72 -1.74 -0.12
N LYS A 65 -16.73 -1.62 0.77
CA LYS A 65 -16.90 -1.00 2.09
C LYS A 65 -16.84 0.52 1.94
N LYS A 66 -17.84 1.21 2.49
CA LYS A 66 -17.79 2.68 2.62
C LYS A 66 -16.54 3.10 3.41
N PRO A 67 -15.85 4.19 3.02
CA PRO A 67 -14.72 4.69 3.79
C PRO A 67 -15.18 5.01 5.22
N GLY A 68 -14.51 4.42 6.22
CA GLY A 68 -14.79 4.65 7.65
C GLY A 68 -15.21 3.43 8.48
N VAL A 69 -15.40 2.25 7.90
CA VAL A 69 -15.65 1.03 8.70
C VAL A 69 -14.33 0.41 9.13
N LEU A 70 -13.96 0.61 10.40
CA LEU A 70 -12.82 -0.03 11.05
C LEU A 70 -12.97 -1.56 10.98
N LEU A 71 -11.88 -2.28 10.72
CA LEU A 71 -11.84 -3.75 10.81
C LEU A 71 -12.02 -4.20 12.26
N GLU A 72 -13.26 -4.22 12.76
CA GLU A 72 -13.64 -5.13 13.81
C GLU A 72 -14.06 -6.43 13.13
N CYS A 73 -13.16 -7.41 13.11
CA CYS A 73 -13.42 -8.86 12.96
C CYS A 73 -12.20 -9.54 12.31
N ILE A 74 -11.16 -9.78 13.11
CA ILE A 74 -10.34 -11.00 13.05
C ILE A 74 -9.64 -11.12 14.41
N GLY A 75 -10.40 -11.53 15.41
CA GLY A 75 -9.91 -11.59 16.79
C GLY A 75 -10.96 -11.96 17.82
N SER A 76 -11.89 -12.86 17.49
CA SER A 76 -12.54 -13.69 18.51
C SER A 76 -12.24 -15.13 18.13
N LYS A 77 -11.14 -15.63 18.68
CA LYS A 77 -11.00 -17.03 19.02
C LYS A 77 -10.65 -17.06 20.50
N GLU A 78 -11.44 -17.86 21.20
CA GLU A 78 -11.48 -18.14 22.62
C GLU A 78 -10.10 -18.39 23.25
#